data_AF-H0E428-F1
#
_entry.id   AF-H0E428-F1
#
_cell.length_a   1.000
_cell.length_b   1.000
_cell.length_c   1.000
_cell.angle_alpha   90.00
_cell.angle_beta   90.00
_cell.angle_gamma   90.00
#
_symmetry.space_group_name_H-M   'P 1'
#
loop_
_entity.id
_entity.type
_entity.pdbx_description
1 polymer ?
#
loop_
_entity_poly.entity_id
_entity_poly.type
_entity_poly.pdbx_seq_one_letter_code
_entity_poly.pdbx_strand_id
1 'polypeptide(L)'
;MTETDPEQPVELVATVGPLDDVIVLLRELLHASRANQAIAVVEGGVGRHDLIEPAIVDVERLNPIEVTIGERVVHLPHAIELDAAPPPGLAGIDFKQLPPFDADPETGDVAAPLGGVEHYARGTREAASLLGSGGDVLQLRWDTTRPQVDFSITVRADGSEPFVLGVGDETFPMPPGWPEVVTTNLTDAAGDAGD
;
A
#
# COMPACT_ATOMS: atom_id res chain seq x y z
N MET A 1 -5.56 39.38 4.98
CA MET A 1 -6.47 38.58 5.83
C MET A 1 -7.39 37.89 4.84
N THR A 2 -6.95 36.75 4.32
CA THR A 2 -7.71 35.99 3.33
C THR A 2 -8.72 35.17 4.11
N GLU A 3 -9.98 35.54 3.93
CA GLU A 3 -11.17 34.84 4.42
C GLU A 3 -11.09 33.39 3.96
N THR A 4 -11.07 32.46 4.91
CA THR A 4 -11.12 31.02 4.64
C THR A 4 -12.51 30.72 4.08
N ASP A 5 -12.58 30.36 2.80
CA ASP A 5 -13.80 29.93 2.11
C ASP A 5 -14.45 28.78 2.91
N PRO A 6 -15.74 28.85 3.26
CA PRO A 6 -16.40 27.80 4.04
C PRO A 6 -16.25 26.44 3.35
N GLU A 7 -15.76 25.46 4.11
CA GLU A 7 -15.58 24.05 3.76
C GLU A 7 -16.73 23.58 2.85
N GLN A 8 -16.41 23.29 1.58
CA GLN A 8 -17.37 22.65 0.69
C GLN A 8 -17.84 21.35 1.37
N PRO A 9 -19.15 21.09 1.44
CA PRO A 9 -19.65 19.90 2.10
C PRO A 9 -19.11 18.66 1.38
N VAL A 10 -18.37 17.84 2.10
CA VAL A 10 -17.79 16.60 1.55
C VAL A 10 -18.91 15.67 1.09
N GLU A 11 -18.81 15.22 -0.16
CA GLU A 11 -19.81 14.34 -0.77
C GLU A 11 -19.68 12.93 -0.19
N LEU A 12 -20.67 12.50 0.59
CA LEU A 12 -20.76 11.13 1.10
C LEU A 12 -21.46 10.23 0.08
N VAL A 13 -20.77 9.17 -0.38
CA VAL A 13 -21.29 8.23 -1.38
C VAL A 13 -21.32 6.80 -0.84
N ALA A 14 -22.15 5.96 -1.45
CA ALA A 14 -22.24 4.54 -1.10
C ALA A 14 -21.34 3.64 -1.94
N THR A 15 -20.84 4.15 -3.06
CA THR A 15 -20.00 3.44 -4.04
C THR A 15 -19.26 4.46 -4.89
N VAL A 16 -18.07 4.09 -5.36
CA VAL A 16 -17.29 4.80 -6.38
C VAL A 16 -17.15 3.95 -7.66
N GLY A 17 -18.00 2.93 -7.79
CA GLY A 17 -18.08 2.06 -8.95
C GLY A 17 -16.80 1.24 -9.13
N PRO A 18 -16.04 1.41 -10.23
CA PRO A 18 -14.86 0.59 -10.51
C PRO A 18 -13.70 0.68 -9.52
N LEU A 19 -13.75 1.57 -8.53
CA LEU A 19 -12.75 1.70 -7.45
C LEU A 19 -13.18 0.95 -6.18
N ASP A 20 -14.39 0.38 -6.13
CA ASP A 20 -14.86 -0.38 -4.97
C ASP A 20 -13.98 -1.61 -4.70
N ASP A 21 -13.40 -2.21 -5.74
CA ASP A 21 -12.44 -3.32 -5.63
C ASP A 21 -11.12 -2.89 -4.96
N VAL A 22 -10.61 -1.70 -5.29
CA VAL A 22 -9.44 -1.09 -4.65
C VAL A 22 -9.74 -0.81 -3.19
N ILE A 23 -10.91 -0.25 -2.88
CA ILE A 23 -11.31 0.03 -1.51
C ILE A 23 -11.32 -1.28 -0.70
N VAL A 24 -11.93 -2.34 -1.22
CA VAL A 24 -11.96 -3.65 -0.55
C VAL A 24 -10.54 -4.18 -0.36
N LEU A 25 -9.69 -4.14 -1.40
CA LEU A 25 -8.29 -4.56 -1.29
C LEU A 25 -7.54 -3.79 -0.19
N LEU A 26 -7.60 -2.45 -0.19
CA LEU A 26 -6.87 -1.62 0.77
C LEU A 26 -7.37 -1.83 2.20
N ARG A 27 -8.68 -1.99 2.41
CA ARG A 27 -9.24 -2.31 3.74
C ARG A 27 -8.76 -3.65 4.26
N GLU A 28 -8.79 -4.67 3.42
CA GLU A 28 -8.32 -6.01 3.79
C GLU A 28 -6.80 -6.01 4.04
N LEU A 29 -6.03 -5.27 3.23
CA LEU A 29 -4.59 -5.06 3.46
C LEU A 29 -4.30 -4.35 4.78
N LEU A 30 -5.08 -3.32 5.11
CA LEU A 30 -4.94 -2.58 6.37
C LEU A 30 -5.11 -3.53 7.56
N HIS A 31 -6.08 -4.45 7.50
CA HIS A 31 -6.28 -5.46 8.53
C HIS A 31 -5.18 -6.54 8.54
N ALA A 32 -4.83 -7.08 7.38
CA ALA A 32 -3.85 -8.16 7.25
C ALA A 32 -2.45 -7.70 7.68
N SER A 33 -2.04 -6.50 7.26
CA SER A 33 -0.73 -5.92 7.56
C SER A 33 -0.64 -5.19 8.89
N ARG A 34 -1.79 -4.92 9.53
CA ARG A 34 -1.91 -3.98 10.65
C ARG A 34 -1.32 -2.60 10.38
N ALA A 35 -1.32 -2.17 9.12
CA ALA A 35 -1.08 -0.78 8.74
C ALA A 35 -2.11 0.16 9.39
N ASN A 36 -1.71 1.39 9.69
CA ASN A 36 -2.64 2.45 10.12
C ASN A 36 -3.29 3.14 8.91
N GLN A 37 -2.63 3.12 7.75
CA GLN A 37 -3.11 3.70 6.50
C GLN A 37 -2.64 2.89 5.29
N ALA A 38 -3.50 2.80 4.28
CA ALA A 38 -3.22 2.19 2.98
C ALA A 38 -3.71 3.13 1.88
N ILE A 39 -2.80 3.54 0.98
CA ILE A 39 -3.09 4.51 -0.09
C ILE A 39 -2.76 3.86 -1.43
N ALA A 40 -3.68 3.96 -2.39
CA ALA A 40 -3.42 3.62 -3.77
C ALA A 40 -3.56 4.83 -4.69
N VAL A 41 -2.60 5.00 -5.62
CA VAL A 41 -2.78 5.81 -6.81
C VAL A 41 -3.10 4.88 -7.96
N VAL A 42 -4.21 5.14 -8.65
CA VAL A 42 -4.71 4.33 -9.77
C VAL A 42 -4.65 5.19 -11.03
N GLU A 43 -3.82 4.84 -12.01
CA GLU A 43 -3.58 5.68 -13.20
C GLU A 43 -4.75 5.71 -14.19
N GLY A 44 -5.71 4.78 -14.07
CA GLY A 44 -6.75 4.53 -15.08
C GLY A 44 -6.23 3.68 -16.24
N GLY A 45 -7.10 2.90 -16.90
CA GLY A 45 -6.69 2.05 -18.03
C GLY A 45 -7.36 0.68 -18.13
N VAL A 46 -6.72 -0.23 -18.90
CA VAL A 46 -7.27 -1.54 -19.29
C VAL A 46 -7.64 -2.37 -18.05
N GLY A 47 -8.92 -2.76 -17.92
CA GLY A 47 -9.45 -3.46 -16.74
C GLY A 47 -10.31 -2.57 -15.82
N ARG A 48 -10.10 -1.25 -15.82
CA ARG A 48 -10.98 -0.24 -15.20
C ARG A 48 -11.46 0.75 -16.26
N HIS A 49 -12.11 0.21 -17.30
CA HIS A 49 -12.46 0.92 -18.55
C HIS A 49 -13.27 2.21 -18.38
N ASP A 50 -13.88 2.43 -17.22
CA ASP A 50 -14.70 3.62 -16.93
C ASP A 50 -13.93 4.70 -16.14
N LEU A 51 -12.69 4.42 -15.70
CA LEU A 51 -11.85 5.40 -15.00
C LEU A 51 -10.96 6.14 -16.02
N ILE A 52 -11.38 7.35 -16.37
CA ILE A 52 -10.74 8.21 -17.39
C ILE A 52 -9.60 9.05 -16.78
N GLU A 53 -9.70 9.37 -15.49
CA GLU A 53 -8.74 10.20 -14.77
C GLU A 53 -8.08 9.38 -13.64
N PRO A 54 -6.80 9.65 -13.32
CA PRO A 54 -6.18 9.02 -12.16
C PRO A 54 -6.97 9.28 -10.88
N ALA A 55 -6.98 8.27 -10.01
CA ALA A 55 -7.65 8.34 -8.72
C ALA A 55 -6.68 8.06 -7.58
N ILE A 56 -6.94 8.66 -6.43
CA ILE A 56 -6.28 8.35 -5.16
C ILE A 56 -7.34 7.75 -4.25
N VAL A 57 -7.08 6.56 -3.72
CA VAL A 57 -7.91 5.90 -2.71
C VAL A 57 -7.11 5.85 -1.42
N ASP A 58 -7.56 6.56 -0.39
CA ASP A 58 -6.95 6.63 0.93
C ASP A 58 -7.84 5.95 1.96
N VAL A 59 -7.33 4.86 2.53
CA VAL A 59 -7.99 4.09 3.59
C VAL A 59 -7.15 4.21 4.85
N GLU A 60 -7.62 5.03 5.78
CA GLU A 60 -7.07 5.11 7.14
C GLU A 60 -7.92 4.30 8.13
N ARG A 61 -7.28 3.76 9.16
CA ARG A 61 -7.92 2.95 10.19
C ARG A 61 -8.92 3.79 10.97
N LEU A 62 -10.19 3.34 11.01
CA LEU A 62 -11.31 3.98 11.73
C LEU A 62 -11.75 5.35 11.19
N ASN A 63 -11.19 5.85 10.08
CA ASN A 63 -11.62 7.09 9.44
C ASN A 63 -12.40 6.81 8.15
N PRO A 64 -13.25 7.75 7.69
CA PRO A 64 -13.87 7.67 6.38
C PRO A 64 -12.83 7.41 5.29
N ILE A 65 -13.23 6.63 4.29
CA ILE A 65 -12.40 6.34 3.13
C ILE A 65 -12.52 7.54 2.20
N GLU A 66 -11.38 8.12 1.82
CA GLU A 66 -11.34 9.24 0.91
C GLU A 66 -10.96 8.76 -0.49
N VAL A 67 -11.73 9.21 -1.49
CA VAL A 67 -11.44 8.96 -2.89
C VAL A 67 -11.37 10.27 -3.63
N THR A 68 -10.22 10.56 -4.22
CA THR A 68 -10.00 11.73 -5.07
C THR A 68 -9.93 11.28 -6.53
N ILE A 69 -10.75 11.85 -7.41
CA ILE A 69 -10.76 11.61 -8.86
C ILE A 69 -10.72 12.98 -9.55
N GLY A 70 -9.61 13.31 -10.19
CA GLY A 70 -9.39 14.66 -10.72
C GLY A 70 -9.48 15.71 -9.58
N GLU A 71 -10.45 16.61 -9.68
CA GLU A 71 -10.73 17.64 -8.65
C GLU A 71 -11.84 17.23 -7.65
N ARG A 72 -12.47 16.06 -7.85
CA ARG A 72 -13.59 15.60 -7.02
C ARG A 72 -13.08 14.75 -5.86
N VAL A 73 -13.49 15.11 -4.64
CA VAL A 73 -13.25 14.33 -3.42
C VAL A 73 -14.57 13.80 -2.90
N VAL A 74 -14.65 12.48 -2.67
CA VAL A 74 -15.82 11.83 -2.06
C VAL A 74 -15.38 10.99 -0.87
N HIS A 75 -16.28 10.86 0.12
CA HIS A 75 -16.07 10.00 1.28
C HIS A 75 -17.01 8.81 1.27
N LEU A 76 -16.52 7.68 1.79
CA LEU A 76 -17.31 6.50 2.09
C LEU A 76 -17.16 6.15 3.58
N PRO A 77 -18.21 5.66 4.25
CA PRO A 77 -18.07 5.12 5.59
C PRO A 77 -17.07 3.96 5.62
N HIS A 78 -16.15 3.94 6.59
CA HIS A 78 -15.10 2.92 6.68
C HIS A 78 -15.62 1.47 6.63
N ALA A 79 -16.75 1.22 7.28
CA ALA A 79 -17.35 -0.10 7.41
C ALA A 79 -18.46 -0.37 6.37
N ILE A 80 -18.56 0.42 5.31
CA ILE A 80 -19.58 0.22 4.28
C ILE A 80 -19.45 -1.17 3.64
N GLU A 81 -20.59 -1.80 3.34
CA GLU A 81 -20.64 -3.02 2.54
C GLU A 81 -20.63 -2.63 1.06
N LEU A 82 -19.58 -3.04 0.34
CA LEU A 82 -19.44 -2.83 -1.10
C LEU A 82 -19.74 -4.14 -1.83
N ASP A 83 -20.33 -4.04 -3.03
CA ASP A 83 -20.54 -5.19 -3.93
C ASP A 83 -19.25 -5.52 -4.70
N ALA A 84 -18.18 -5.76 -3.95
CA ALA A 84 -16.87 -6.12 -4.46
C ALA A 84 -16.24 -7.20 -3.57
N ALA A 85 -15.62 -8.20 -4.20
CA ALA A 85 -14.92 -9.26 -3.48
C ALA A 85 -13.44 -8.91 -3.33
N PRO A 86 -12.78 -9.33 -2.23
CA PRO A 86 -11.33 -9.24 -2.12
C PRO A 86 -10.64 -9.93 -3.29
N PRO A 87 -9.58 -9.34 -3.87
CA PRO A 87 -8.92 -9.91 -5.03
C PRO A 87 -8.31 -11.28 -4.71
N PRO A 88 -8.39 -12.24 -5.66
CA PRO A 88 -7.71 -13.52 -5.52
C PRO A 88 -6.21 -13.32 -5.29
N GLY A 89 -5.64 -14.06 -4.34
CA GLY A 89 -4.22 -13.97 -3.98
C GLY A 89 -3.93 -13.13 -2.75
N LEU A 90 -4.84 -12.23 -2.33
CA LEU A 90 -4.65 -11.42 -1.11
C LEU A 90 -4.42 -12.28 0.14
N ALA A 91 -5.20 -13.36 0.30
CA ALA A 91 -5.04 -14.30 1.41
C ALA A 91 -3.71 -15.07 1.41
N GLY A 92 -2.97 -15.05 0.29
CA GLY A 92 -1.65 -15.66 0.17
C GLY A 92 -0.50 -14.75 0.61
N ILE A 93 -0.76 -13.45 0.79
CA ILE A 93 0.27 -12.48 1.19
C ILE A 93 0.50 -12.61 2.69
N ASP A 94 1.69 -13.04 3.08
CA ASP A 94 2.07 -13.20 4.48
C ASP A 94 2.57 -11.87 5.06
N PHE A 95 1.73 -11.18 5.84
CA PHE A 95 2.17 -10.09 6.71
C PHE A 95 2.39 -10.60 8.13
N LYS A 96 3.66 -10.88 8.46
CA LYS A 96 4.06 -11.21 9.83
C LYS A 96 3.84 -10.01 10.74
N GLN A 97 3.31 -10.30 11.91
CA GLN A 97 3.03 -9.29 12.92
C GLN A 97 4.31 -8.99 13.71
N LEU A 98 5.11 -8.06 13.20
CA LEU A 98 6.34 -7.62 13.84
C LEU A 98 6.05 -6.53 14.89
N PRO A 99 6.90 -6.39 15.92
CA PRO A 99 6.84 -5.21 16.78
C PRO A 99 7.04 -3.93 15.95
N PRO A 100 6.48 -2.78 16.38
CA PRO A 100 6.74 -1.49 15.74
C PRO A 100 8.24 -1.23 15.62
N PHE A 101 8.66 -0.66 14.49
CA PHE A 101 10.05 -0.29 14.26
C PHE A 101 10.40 0.99 15.03
N ASP A 102 11.67 1.18 15.37
CA ASP A 102 12.19 2.48 15.79
C ASP A 102 12.84 3.12 14.55
N ALA A 103 12.23 4.18 14.03
CA ALA A 103 12.65 4.83 12.79
C ALA A 103 12.95 6.30 13.06
N ASP A 104 14.15 6.73 12.68
CA ASP A 104 14.62 8.10 12.84
C ASP A 104 14.38 8.91 11.56
N PRO A 105 13.50 9.94 11.56
CA PRO A 105 13.26 10.73 10.37
C PRO A 105 14.50 11.55 9.96
N GLU A 106 15.33 11.98 10.90
CA GLU A 106 16.47 12.86 10.60
C GLU A 106 17.61 12.10 9.91
N THR A 107 17.82 10.84 10.28
CA THR A 107 18.93 10.02 9.73
C THR A 107 18.48 8.98 8.72
N GLY A 108 17.19 8.61 8.73
CA GLY A 108 16.67 7.48 7.98
C GLY A 108 17.00 6.11 8.59
N ASP A 109 17.58 6.08 9.79
CA ASP A 109 17.91 4.81 10.47
C ASP A 109 16.63 4.10 10.92
N VAL A 110 16.52 2.82 10.59
CA VAL A 110 15.40 1.97 11.02
C VAL A 110 15.92 0.77 11.80
N ALA A 111 15.67 0.77 13.10
CA ALA A 111 15.90 -0.39 13.95
C ALA A 111 14.65 -1.29 13.93
N ALA A 112 14.80 -2.44 13.28
CA ALA A 112 13.77 -3.45 13.12
C ALA A 112 14.34 -4.87 13.40
N PRO A 113 13.48 -5.88 13.65
CA PRO A 113 13.91 -7.27 13.57
C PRO A 113 14.61 -7.53 12.23
N LEU A 114 15.66 -8.37 12.24
CA LEU A 114 16.41 -8.69 11.02
C LEU A 114 15.48 -9.22 9.91
N GLY A 115 15.53 -8.59 8.73
CA GLY A 115 14.67 -8.93 7.60
C GLY A 115 13.25 -8.38 7.70
N GLY A 116 12.91 -7.61 8.75
CA GLY A 116 11.55 -7.12 9.00
C GLY A 116 11.09 -6.09 7.97
N VAL A 117 11.97 -5.16 7.61
CA VAL A 117 11.70 -4.14 6.59
C VAL A 117 11.55 -4.79 5.22
N GLU A 118 12.43 -5.72 4.88
CA GLU A 118 12.36 -6.50 3.63
C GLU A 118 11.09 -7.36 3.57
N HIS A 119 10.67 -7.95 4.69
CA HIS A 119 9.43 -8.72 4.79
C HIS A 119 8.23 -7.85 4.44
N TYR A 120 8.12 -6.66 5.05
CA TYR A 120 7.04 -5.73 4.75
C TYR A 120 7.11 -5.24 3.30
N ALA A 121 8.30 -4.92 2.79
CA ALA A 121 8.48 -4.51 1.40
C ALA A 121 8.04 -5.57 0.38
N ARG A 122 8.34 -6.86 0.63
CA ARG A 122 7.87 -7.96 -0.22
C ARG A 122 6.34 -8.08 -0.18
N GLY A 123 5.75 -8.05 1.01
CA GLY A 123 4.29 -8.06 1.17
C GLY A 123 3.61 -6.90 0.46
N THR A 124 4.16 -5.68 0.57
CA THR A 124 3.67 -4.50 -0.15
C THR A 124 3.80 -4.65 -1.67
N ARG A 125 4.90 -5.24 -2.17
CA ARG A 125 5.06 -5.53 -3.61
C ARG A 125 3.99 -6.48 -4.12
N GLU A 126 3.80 -7.59 -3.42
CA GLU A 126 2.80 -8.61 -3.76
C GLU A 126 1.40 -8.00 -3.74
N ALA A 127 1.10 -7.15 -2.74
CA ALA A 127 -0.15 -6.43 -2.63
C ALA A 127 -0.37 -5.42 -3.77
N ALA A 128 0.67 -4.66 -4.14
CA ALA A 128 0.61 -3.70 -5.22
C ALA A 128 0.30 -4.37 -6.57
N SER A 129 0.80 -5.59 -6.78
CA SER A 129 0.49 -6.35 -7.99
C SER A 129 -0.99 -6.74 -8.13
N LEU A 130 -1.77 -6.65 -7.04
CA LEU A 130 -3.22 -6.88 -7.04
C LEU A 130 -4.03 -5.63 -7.45
N LEU A 131 -3.43 -4.44 -7.47
CA LEU A 131 -4.13 -3.21 -7.88
C LEU A 131 -4.48 -3.21 -9.36
N GLY A 132 -3.65 -3.87 -10.17
CA GLY A 132 -3.81 -3.97 -11.61
C GLY A 132 -2.48 -4.05 -12.35
N SER A 133 -2.52 -3.77 -13.65
CA SER A 133 -1.35 -3.68 -14.51
C SER A 133 -1.14 -2.23 -14.94
N GLY A 134 0.03 -1.65 -14.67
CA GLY A 134 0.36 -0.29 -15.10
C GLY A 134 1.15 0.46 -14.04
N GLY A 135 1.13 1.80 -14.12
CA GLY A 135 1.79 2.68 -13.17
C GLY A 135 1.01 2.91 -11.88
N ASP A 136 0.15 1.99 -11.45
CA ASP A 136 -0.51 2.06 -10.15
C ASP A 136 0.55 2.04 -9.02
N VAL A 137 0.27 2.74 -7.92
CA VAL A 137 1.18 2.85 -6.77
C VAL A 137 0.45 2.46 -5.51
N LEU A 138 1.10 1.67 -4.66
CA LEU A 138 0.62 1.34 -3.31
C LEU A 138 1.57 1.94 -2.27
N GLN A 139 1.01 2.57 -1.25
CA GLN A 139 1.69 2.91 -0.01
C GLN A 139 0.99 2.22 1.16
N LEU A 140 1.76 1.57 2.02
CA LEU A 140 1.30 1.11 3.34
C LEU A 140 2.08 1.86 4.42
N ARG A 141 1.41 2.20 5.51
CA ARG A 141 1.96 2.97 6.63
C ARG A 141 1.71 2.29 7.97
N TRP A 142 2.68 2.35 8.87
CA TRP A 142 2.62 1.76 10.20
C TRP A 142 3.13 2.75 11.25
N ASP A 143 2.54 2.66 12.45
CA ASP A 143 3.07 3.35 13.62
C ASP A 143 4.49 2.87 13.94
N THR A 144 5.35 3.80 14.35
CA THR A 144 6.67 3.47 14.90
C THR A 144 6.63 3.52 16.44
N THR A 145 7.74 3.18 17.08
CA THR A 145 7.91 3.40 18.53
C THR A 145 8.07 4.88 18.89
N ARG A 146 8.33 5.75 17.91
CA ARG A 146 8.46 7.20 18.10
C ARG A 146 7.09 7.86 17.90
N PRO A 147 6.61 8.66 18.87
CA PRO A 147 5.32 9.34 18.74
C PRO A 147 5.26 10.22 17.49
N GLN A 148 4.15 10.15 16.75
CA GLN A 148 3.89 10.99 15.56
C GLN A 148 4.87 10.77 14.40
N VAL A 149 5.67 9.69 14.45
CA VAL A 149 6.50 9.26 13.34
C VAL A 149 5.92 7.96 12.81
N ASP A 150 5.55 7.98 11.54
CA ASP A 150 5.11 6.80 10.82
C ASP A 150 6.25 6.25 9.96
N PHE A 151 6.24 4.93 9.75
CA PHE A 151 7.05 4.27 8.76
C PHE A 151 6.17 3.88 7.57
N SER A 152 6.59 4.17 6.35
CA SER A 152 5.84 3.81 5.16
C SER A 152 6.71 3.10 4.12
N ILE A 153 6.05 2.28 3.30
CA ILE A 153 6.65 1.64 2.13
C ILE A 153 5.77 1.97 0.94
N THR A 154 6.36 2.61 -0.07
CA THR A 154 5.72 2.93 -1.34
C THR A 154 6.35 2.13 -2.48
N VAL A 155 5.51 1.57 -3.34
CA VAL A 155 5.94 0.77 -4.50
C VAL A 155 5.00 0.97 -5.68
N ARG A 156 5.57 1.04 -6.88
CA ARG A 156 4.81 0.98 -8.14
C ARG A 156 4.52 -0.48 -8.51
N ALA A 157 3.27 -0.77 -8.88
CA ALA A 157 2.76 -2.11 -9.13
C ALA A 157 3.53 -2.88 -10.21
N ASP A 158 4.01 -2.18 -11.25
CA ASP A 158 4.81 -2.77 -12.32
C ASP A 158 6.30 -2.98 -11.97
N GLY A 159 6.74 -2.50 -10.81
CA GLY A 159 8.13 -2.59 -10.36
C GLY A 159 9.12 -1.78 -11.21
N SER A 160 8.66 -0.84 -12.03
CA SER A 160 9.53 -0.01 -12.87
C SER A 160 10.33 1.04 -12.07
N GLU A 161 9.88 1.34 -10.85
CA GLU A 161 10.56 2.24 -9.93
C GLU A 161 11.06 1.52 -8.67
N PRO A 162 12.17 2.00 -8.06
CA PRO A 162 12.61 1.50 -6.78
C PRO A 162 11.58 1.73 -5.67
N PHE A 163 11.70 0.95 -4.60
CA PHE A 163 10.93 1.17 -3.37
C PHE A 163 11.30 2.53 -2.79
N VAL A 164 10.32 3.20 -2.21
CA VAL A 164 10.56 4.38 -1.38
C VAL A 164 10.12 4.06 0.04
N LEU A 165 11.05 4.17 1.00
CA LEU A 165 10.73 4.10 2.41
C LEU A 165 10.46 5.51 2.91
N GLY A 166 9.40 5.69 3.70
CA GLY A 166 9.11 6.94 4.39
C GLY A 166 9.34 6.82 5.89
N VAL A 167 9.89 7.86 6.50
CA VAL A 167 10.00 8.00 7.97
C VAL A 167 9.56 9.41 8.34
N GLY A 168 8.35 9.54 8.90
CA GLY A 168 7.70 10.85 9.02
C GLY A 168 7.49 11.48 7.64
N ASP A 169 7.98 12.71 7.48
CA ASP A 169 7.89 13.46 6.22
C ASP A 169 9.06 13.21 5.26
N GLU A 170 10.09 12.46 5.69
CA GLU A 170 11.29 12.19 4.91
C GLU A 170 11.15 10.92 4.06
N THR A 171 11.79 10.92 2.89
CA THR A 171 11.70 9.81 1.93
C THR A 171 13.07 9.31 1.51
N PHE A 172 13.20 7.98 1.44
CA PHE A 172 14.45 7.27 1.21
C PHE A 172 14.26 6.25 0.09
N PRO A 173 14.65 6.58 -1.16
CA PRO A 173 14.63 5.63 -2.27
C PRO A 173 15.64 4.50 -2.03
N MET A 174 15.19 3.26 -2.23
CA MET A 174 16.03 2.08 -2.09
C MET A 174 16.81 1.80 -3.38
N PRO A 175 17.95 1.09 -3.31
CA PRO A 175 18.65 0.65 -4.50
C PRO A 175 17.76 -0.22 -5.41
N PRO A 176 17.93 -0.12 -6.73
CA PRO A 176 17.23 -1.02 -7.66
C PRO A 176 17.45 -2.50 -7.30
N GLY A 177 16.38 -3.29 -7.38
CA GLY A 177 16.41 -4.73 -7.05
C GLY A 177 16.24 -5.05 -5.56
N TRP A 178 16.18 -4.05 -4.68
CA TRP A 178 15.83 -4.24 -3.27
C TRP A 178 14.30 -4.35 -3.07
N PRO A 179 13.80 -5.18 -2.11
CA PRO A 179 14.54 -6.24 -1.43
C PRO A 179 14.88 -7.36 -2.41
N GLU A 180 16.04 -8.00 -2.22
CA GLU A 180 16.48 -9.10 -3.07
C GLU A 180 15.40 -10.18 -3.16
N VAL A 181 15.11 -10.63 -4.38
CA VAL A 181 14.23 -11.78 -4.61
C VAL A 181 15.08 -13.02 -4.36
N VAL A 182 14.84 -13.72 -3.24
CA VAL A 182 15.48 -15.01 -3.01
C VAL A 182 14.82 -16.03 -3.94
N THR A 183 15.43 -16.27 -5.10
CA THR A 183 15.09 -17.42 -5.94
C THR A 183 15.63 -18.68 -5.28
N THR A 184 14.80 -19.34 -4.48
CA THR A 184 15.15 -20.68 -3.97
C THR A 184 15.11 -21.68 -5.13
N ASN A 185 16.24 -21.84 -5.84
CA ASN A 185 16.43 -22.96 -6.77
C ASN A 185 16.62 -24.25 -5.95
N LEU A 186 15.50 -24.86 -5.55
CA LEU A 186 15.44 -26.23 -5.05
C LEU A 186 15.62 -27.21 -6.23
N THR A 187 16.81 -27.26 -6.82
CA THR A 187 17.10 -28.24 -7.88
C THR A 187 18.49 -28.88 -7.85
N ASP A 188 19.40 -28.49 -6.95
CA ASP A 188 20.77 -29.05 -6.92
C ASP A 188 21.01 -30.16 -5.86
N ALA A 189 19.96 -30.75 -5.29
CA ALA A 189 20.11 -31.81 -4.26
C ALA A 189 19.79 -33.25 -4.76
N ALA A 190 19.78 -33.50 -6.07
CA ALA A 190 19.55 -34.83 -6.63
C ALA A 190 20.55 -35.15 -7.75
N GLY A 191 21.81 -35.36 -7.38
CA GLY A 191 22.85 -35.68 -8.36
C GLY A 191 24.19 -36.13 -7.78
N ASP A 192 24.21 -36.76 -6.60
CA ASP A 192 25.37 -37.54 -6.17
C ASP A 192 24.93 -38.73 -5.33
N ALA A 193 24.39 -39.74 -6.00
CA ALA A 193 24.31 -41.10 -5.50
C ALA A 193 24.76 -41.98 -6.67
N GLY A 194 25.99 -42.47 -6.58
CA GLY A 194 26.69 -43.13 -7.67
C GLY A 194 26.15 -44.50 -8.05
N ASP A 195 26.65 -44.95 -9.20
CA ASP A 195 27.13 -46.32 -9.45
C ASP A 195 28.34 -46.23 -10.40
#